data_AF-A0A1V5P1F6-F1
#
_entry.id   AF-A0A1V5P1F6-F1
#
_cell.length_a   1.000
_cell.length_b   1.000
_cell.length_c   1.000
_cell.angle_alpha   90.00
_cell.angle_beta   90.00
_cell.angle_gamma   90.00
#
_symmetry.space_group_name_H-M   'P 1'
#
loop_
_entity.id
_entity.type
_entity.pdbx_description
1 polymer ?
#
loop_
_entity_poly.entity_id
_entity_poly.type
_entity_poly.pdbx_seq_one_letter_code
_entity_poly.pdbx_strand_id
1 'polypeptide(L)'
;MTEAQDGLEALEKIKLSHYHIVILDLKMPDIDGIKVLQKINDIDTDTNVIILTGHPSLESAVGTMKLGAVDYCTKPFNIEDIKRLVREIAIKKGLIRRKLEDLLIIIGKKIRETRKSKRMTLVQLARMTDLSKSLISQIENAKVSPSVSTLDKISESLDIKLTDLFDNES
;
A
#
# COMPACT_ATOMS: atom_id res chain seq x y z
N MET A 1 -5.93 -11.70 -10.13
CA MET A 1 -5.45 -11.04 -11.37
C MET A 1 -6.54 -11.27 -12.40
N THR A 2 -6.93 -10.23 -13.13
CA THR A 2 -7.90 -10.34 -14.22
C THR A 2 -7.12 -10.22 -15.52
N GLU A 3 -7.40 -11.12 -16.47
CA GLU A 3 -6.77 -11.14 -17.79
C GLU A 3 -7.78 -10.69 -18.84
N ALA A 4 -7.31 -10.12 -19.94
CA ALA A 4 -8.10 -9.81 -21.12
C ALA A 4 -7.31 -10.27 -22.35
N GLN A 5 -7.99 -10.86 -23.32
CA GLN A 5 -7.38 -11.41 -24.52
C GLN A 5 -7.05 -10.32 -25.55
N ASP A 6 -7.77 -9.20 -25.51
CA ASP A 6 -7.62 -8.07 -26.41
C ASP A 6 -7.98 -6.73 -25.74
N GLY A 7 -7.80 -5.65 -26.50
CA GLY A 7 -8.08 -4.29 -26.04
C GLY A 7 -9.56 -3.95 -25.86
N LEU A 8 -10.48 -4.62 -26.57
CA LEU A 8 -11.92 -4.40 -26.41
C LEU A 8 -12.40 -4.98 -25.09
N GLU A 9 -12.04 -6.24 -24.82
CA GLU A 9 -12.36 -6.93 -23.56
C GLU A 9 -11.74 -6.19 -22.36
N ALA A 10 -10.51 -5.69 -22.49
CA ALA A 10 -9.87 -4.88 -21.45
C ALA A 10 -10.70 -3.63 -21.10
N LEU A 11 -11.19 -2.91 -22.10
CA LEU A 11 -11.99 -1.70 -21.91
C LEU A 11 -13.37 -1.98 -21.31
N GLU A 12 -14.01 -3.09 -21.68
CA GLU A 12 -15.26 -3.51 -21.04
C GLU A 12 -15.04 -3.81 -19.56
N LYS A 13 -13.97 -4.56 -19.23
CA LYS A 13 -13.63 -4.89 -17.85
C LYS A 13 -13.33 -3.67 -17.01
N ILE A 14 -12.57 -2.70 -17.55
CA ILE A 14 -12.21 -1.46 -16.85
C ILE A 14 -13.42 -0.57 -16.59
N LYS A 15 -14.45 -0.59 -17.45
CA LYS A 15 -15.71 0.12 -17.18
C LYS A 15 -16.53 -0.53 -16.07
N LEU A 16 -16.43 -1.85 -15.90
CA LEU A 16 -17.22 -2.63 -14.95
C LEU A 16 -16.54 -2.75 -13.58
N SER A 17 -15.25 -2.45 -13.46
CA SER A 17 -14.48 -2.63 -12.23
C SER A 17 -13.30 -1.69 -12.17
N HIS A 18 -12.93 -1.27 -10.96
CA HIS A 18 -11.76 -0.42 -10.74
C HIS A 18 -10.48 -1.25 -10.68
N TYR A 19 -9.45 -0.82 -11.42
CA TYR A 19 -8.14 -1.46 -11.46
C TYR A 19 -7.05 -0.46 -11.08
N HIS A 20 -6.28 -0.76 -10.05
CA HIS A 20 -5.22 0.15 -9.64
C HIS A 20 -3.98 0.10 -10.54
N ILE A 21 -3.70 -1.07 -11.14
CA ILE A 21 -2.55 -1.32 -12.01
C ILE A 21 -3.02 -2.15 -13.21
N VAL A 22 -2.69 -1.70 -14.41
CA VAL A 22 -2.93 -2.41 -15.68
C VAL A 22 -1.59 -2.63 -16.37
N ILE A 23 -1.35 -3.85 -16.82
CA ILE A 23 -0.21 -4.20 -17.67
C ILE A 23 -0.77 -4.40 -19.08
N LEU A 24 -0.32 -3.60 -20.04
CA LEU A 24 -0.92 -3.48 -21.35
C LEU A 24 0.10 -3.76 -22.45
N ASP A 25 -0.21 -4.65 -23.39
CA ASP A 25 0.59 -4.83 -24.59
C ASP A 25 0.34 -3.67 -25.57
N LEU A 26 1.40 -3.11 -26.14
CA LEU A 26 1.31 -2.07 -27.16
C LEU A 26 0.74 -2.63 -28.47
N LYS A 27 1.12 -3.87 -28.84
CA LYS A 27 0.76 -4.45 -30.12
C LYS A 27 -0.28 -5.56 -29.93
N MET A 28 -1.54 -5.21 -30.16
CA MET A 28 -2.69 -6.12 -30.11
C MET A 28 -3.40 -6.16 -31.47
N PRO A 29 -4.12 -7.25 -31.80
CA PRO A 29 -4.71 -7.44 -33.14
C PRO A 29 -5.81 -6.42 -33.48
N ASP A 30 -6.68 -6.08 -32.53
CA ASP A 30 -7.92 -5.33 -32.83
C ASP A 30 -7.83 -3.83 -32.54
N ILE A 31 -7.32 -3.48 -31.35
CA ILE A 31 -7.14 -2.09 -30.93
C ILE A 31 -5.70 -1.89 -30.50
N ASP A 32 -5.06 -0.86 -31.04
CA ASP A 32 -3.73 -0.40 -30.63
C ASP A 32 -3.69 -0.08 -29.13
N GLY A 33 -2.68 -0.59 -28.42
CA GLY A 33 -2.49 -0.36 -26.99
C GLY A 33 -2.42 1.14 -26.63
N ILE A 34 -1.97 2.00 -27.55
CA ILE A 34 -2.00 3.47 -27.33
C ILE A 34 -3.44 3.97 -27.17
N LYS A 35 -4.38 3.48 -27.99
CA LYS A 35 -5.79 3.88 -27.91
C LYS A 35 -6.45 3.34 -26.66
N VAL A 36 -6.05 2.14 -26.22
CA VAL A 36 -6.52 1.57 -24.95
C VAL A 36 -6.04 2.43 -23.79
N LEU A 37 -4.75 2.79 -23.74
CA LEU A 37 -4.19 3.69 -22.73
C LEU A 37 -4.96 5.01 -22.63
N GLN A 38 -5.23 5.66 -23.76
CA GLN A 38 -6.02 6.91 -23.80
C GLN A 38 -7.39 6.74 -23.16
N LYS A 39 -8.13 5.69 -23.57
CA LYS A 39 -9.46 5.42 -23.03
C LYS A 39 -9.45 5.06 -21.55
N ILE A 40 -8.43 4.34 -21.08
CA ILE A 40 -8.28 4.06 -19.64
C ILE A 40 -8.14 5.37 -18.88
N ASN A 41 -7.27 6.26 -19.36
CA ASN A 41 -7.05 7.56 -18.71
C ASN A 41 -8.29 8.47 -18.76
N ASP A 42 -9.11 8.37 -19.81
CA ASP A 42 -10.39 9.09 -19.91
C ASP A 42 -11.45 8.55 -18.94
N ILE A 43 -11.40 7.24 -18.61
CA ILE A 43 -12.34 6.59 -17.69
C ILE A 43 -11.90 6.84 -16.23
N ASP A 44 -10.62 6.64 -15.96
CA ASP A 44 -10.07 6.67 -14.62
C ASP A 44 -8.56 7.02 -14.63
N THR A 45 -8.28 8.29 -14.32
CA THR A 45 -6.92 8.82 -14.22
C THR A 45 -6.11 8.24 -13.06
N ASP A 46 -6.74 7.53 -12.12
CA ASP A 46 -6.06 6.90 -11.00
C ASP A 46 -5.49 5.51 -11.33
N THR A 47 -5.87 4.93 -12.47
CA THR A 47 -5.34 3.65 -12.96
C THR A 47 -3.91 3.82 -13.47
N ASN A 48 -2.95 3.02 -12.95
CA ASN A 48 -1.55 3.06 -13.38
C ASN A 48 -1.32 2.06 -14.51
N VAL A 49 -0.93 2.53 -15.69
CA VAL A 49 -0.74 1.65 -16.86
C VAL A 49 0.74 1.45 -17.17
N ILE A 50 1.19 0.20 -17.14
CA ILE A 50 2.54 -0.23 -17.55
C ILE A 50 2.44 -0.77 -18.98
N ILE A 51 3.21 -0.22 -19.91
CA ILE A 51 3.24 -0.66 -21.31
C ILE A 51 4.27 -1.77 -21.49
N LEU A 52 3.92 -2.83 -22.21
CA LEU A 52 4.82 -3.86 -22.70
C LEU A 52 4.89 -3.81 -24.22
N THR A 53 6.08 -3.93 -24.83
CA THR A 53 6.22 -3.93 -26.30
C THR A 53 7.32 -4.86 -26.80
N GLY A 54 7.12 -5.53 -27.94
CA GLY A 54 8.19 -6.25 -28.65
C GLY A 54 8.98 -5.41 -29.64
N HIS A 55 8.52 -4.19 -29.95
CA HIS A 55 9.12 -3.31 -30.95
C HIS A 55 9.25 -1.89 -30.37
N PRO A 56 10.26 -1.65 -29.53
CA PRO A 56 10.43 -0.34 -28.92
C PRO A 56 10.88 0.70 -29.94
N SER A 57 10.36 1.91 -29.81
CA SER A 57 10.86 3.09 -30.51
C SER A 57 10.85 4.29 -29.56
N LEU A 58 11.74 5.25 -29.81
CA LEU A 58 11.76 6.49 -29.03
C LEU A 58 10.41 7.21 -29.11
N GLU A 59 9.81 7.24 -30.30
CA GLU A 59 8.52 7.87 -30.54
C GLU A 59 7.40 7.21 -29.74
N SER A 60 7.32 5.87 -29.74
CA SER A 60 6.28 5.15 -29.00
C SER A 60 6.45 5.30 -27.49
N ALA A 61 7.67 5.20 -26.97
CA ALA A 61 7.94 5.40 -25.54
C ALA A 61 7.57 6.81 -25.08
N VAL A 62 7.98 7.85 -25.83
CA VAL A 62 7.62 9.25 -25.53
C VAL A 62 6.12 9.46 -25.64
N GLY A 63 5.49 8.88 -26.68
CA GLY A 63 4.05 8.97 -26.89
C GLY A 63 3.24 8.38 -25.73
N THR A 64 3.57 7.16 -25.28
CA THR A 64 2.85 6.51 -24.17
C THR A 64 3.06 7.23 -22.84
N MET A 65 4.28 7.72 -22.58
CA MET A 65 4.57 8.46 -21.34
C MET A 65 3.77 9.78 -21.28
N LYS A 66 3.68 10.51 -22.40
CA LYS A 66 2.85 11.73 -22.49
C LYS A 66 1.36 11.47 -22.26
N LEU A 67 0.90 10.24 -22.51
CA LEU A 67 -0.48 9.81 -22.34
C LEU A 67 -0.77 9.22 -20.94
N GLY A 68 0.20 9.27 -20.02
CA GLY A 68 0.00 8.85 -18.62
C GLY A 68 0.39 7.41 -18.30
N ALA A 69 1.10 6.71 -19.20
CA ALA A 69 1.74 5.46 -18.83
C ALA A 69 2.77 5.70 -17.72
N VAL A 70 2.79 4.84 -16.71
CA VAL A 70 3.72 4.96 -15.57
C VAL A 70 5.08 4.35 -15.86
N ASP A 71 5.13 3.38 -16.79
CA ASP A 71 6.37 2.77 -17.25
C ASP A 71 6.17 2.14 -18.65
N TYR A 72 7.29 1.88 -19.33
CA TYR A 72 7.38 1.29 -20.66
C TYR A 72 8.48 0.23 -20.67
N CYS A 73 8.09 -1.03 -20.77
CA CYS A 73 9.00 -2.18 -20.73
C CYS A 73 9.06 -2.90 -22.09
N THR A 74 10.26 -3.35 -22.44
CA THR A 74 10.53 -4.08 -23.69
C THR A 74 10.48 -5.59 -23.48
N LYS A 75 9.98 -6.31 -24.48
CA LYS A 75 10.01 -7.78 -24.56
C LYS A 75 11.28 -8.20 -25.32
N PRO A 76 11.98 -9.24 -24.87
CA PRO A 76 11.73 -10.03 -23.65
C PRO A 76 12.06 -9.23 -22.37
N PHE A 77 11.27 -9.42 -21.31
CA PHE A 77 11.47 -8.80 -20.00
C PHE A 77 11.81 -9.83 -18.93
N ASN A 78 12.49 -9.38 -17.88
CA ASN A 78 12.67 -10.17 -16.67
C ASN A 78 11.43 -10.04 -15.78
N ILE A 79 10.86 -11.17 -15.37
CA ILE A 79 9.68 -11.19 -14.50
C ILE A 79 9.92 -10.51 -13.14
N GLU A 80 11.15 -10.54 -12.63
CA GLU A 80 11.49 -9.87 -11.38
C GLU A 80 11.54 -8.35 -11.50
N ASP A 81 11.88 -7.83 -12.68
CA ASP A 81 11.80 -6.38 -12.94
C ASP A 81 10.34 -5.90 -12.95
N ILE A 82 9.44 -6.67 -13.59
CA ILE A 82 7.99 -6.38 -13.58
C ILE A 82 7.42 -6.48 -12.16
N LYS A 83 7.77 -7.52 -11.40
CA LYS A 83 7.32 -7.66 -10.01
C LYS A 83 7.80 -6.51 -9.12
N ARG A 84 9.05 -6.06 -9.30
CA ARG A 84 9.58 -4.89 -8.59
C ARG A 84 8.76 -3.64 -8.92
N LEU A 85 8.54 -3.38 -10.20
CA LEU A 85 7.76 -2.23 -10.67
C LEU A 85 6.33 -2.23 -10.12
N VAL A 86 5.62 -3.36 -10.23
CA VAL A 86 4.25 -3.51 -9.69
C VAL A 86 4.24 -3.27 -8.19
N ARG A 87 5.23 -3.80 -7.44
CA ARG A 87 5.35 -3.58 -6.00
C ARG A 87 5.58 -2.12 -5.67
N GLU A 88 6.46 -1.42 -6.39
CA GLU A 88 6.72 0.01 -6.19
C GLU A 88 5.46 0.85 -6.43
N ILE A 89 4.73 0.59 -7.51
CA ILE A 89 3.46 1.28 -7.81
C ILE A 89 2.42 0.99 -6.72
N ALA A 90 2.31 -0.27 -6.30
CA ALA A 90 1.35 -0.67 -5.28
C ALA A 90 1.68 -0.10 -3.90
N ILE A 91 2.95 0.14 -3.57
CA ILE A 91 3.37 0.89 -2.37
C ILE A 91 2.99 2.37 -2.52
N LYS A 92 3.33 3.02 -3.65
CA LYS A 92 3.00 4.43 -3.91
C LYS A 92 1.49 4.70 -3.84
N LYS A 93 0.67 3.76 -4.32
CA LYS A 93 -0.81 3.83 -4.26
C LYS A 93 -1.39 3.34 -2.93
N GLY A 94 -0.56 2.94 -1.96
CA GLY A 94 -1.01 2.48 -0.64
C GLY A 94 -1.76 1.14 -0.64
N LEU A 95 -1.66 0.37 -1.74
CA LEU A 95 -2.28 -0.94 -1.95
C LEU A 95 -1.53 -2.05 -1.22
N ILE A 96 -0.21 -1.90 -1.11
CA ILE A 96 0.63 -2.74 -0.26
C ILE A 96 0.76 -2.05 1.09
N ARG A 97 0.01 -2.55 2.08
CA ARG A 97 0.12 -2.18 3.48
C ARG A 97 1.21 -3.03 4.14
N ARG A 98 2.05 -2.42 4.97
CA ARG A 98 2.24 -2.94 6.34
C ARG A 98 1.64 -1.99 7.37
N LYS A 99 0.46 -1.42 7.06
CA LYS A 99 -0.30 -0.53 7.98
C LYS A 99 -0.60 -1.17 9.34
N LEU A 100 -0.61 -2.50 9.50
CA LEU A 100 -0.67 -3.11 10.84
C LEU A 100 0.67 -2.98 11.57
N GLU A 101 1.81 -3.27 10.94
CA GLU A 101 3.12 -3.09 11.56
C GLU A 101 3.39 -1.62 11.88
N ASP A 102 3.09 -0.72 10.95
CA ASP A 102 3.20 0.74 11.18
C ASP A 102 2.30 1.19 12.34
N LEU A 103 1.07 0.68 12.39
CA LEU A 103 0.15 0.96 13.48
C LEU A 103 0.65 0.41 14.81
N LEU A 104 1.20 -0.80 14.85
CA LEU A 104 1.79 -1.39 16.05
C LEU A 104 3.04 -0.60 16.51
N ILE A 105 3.82 -0.06 15.57
CA ILE A 105 4.95 0.83 15.87
C ILE A 105 4.45 2.14 16.48
N ILE A 106 3.43 2.76 15.89
CA ILE A 106 2.83 4.02 16.39
C ILE A 106 2.26 3.80 17.81
N ILE A 107 1.42 2.79 17.99
CA ILE A 107 0.82 2.44 19.27
C ILE A 107 1.90 2.15 20.31
N GLY A 108 2.87 1.27 19.97
CA GLY A 108 3.95 0.89 20.87
C GLY A 108 4.81 2.07 21.29
N LYS A 109 5.11 2.99 20.36
CA LYS A 109 5.83 4.25 20.63
C LYS A 109 5.02 5.18 21.52
N LYS A 110 3.74 5.43 21.22
CA LYS A 110 2.87 6.30 22.02
C LYS A 110 2.73 5.81 23.46
N ILE A 111 2.48 4.51 23.66
CA ILE A 111 2.43 3.89 25.00
C ILE A 111 3.73 4.14 25.76
N ARG A 112 4.88 3.91 25.11
CA ARG A 112 6.21 4.09 25.72
C ARG A 112 6.46 5.55 26.10
N GLU A 113 6.13 6.49 25.22
CA GLU A 113 6.34 7.93 25.43
C GLU A 113 5.45 8.47 26.54
N THR A 114 4.15 8.17 26.52
CA THR A 114 3.21 8.55 27.58
C THR A 114 3.60 7.94 28.93
N ARG A 115 3.99 6.66 28.97
CA ARG A 115 4.47 6.03 30.21
C ARG A 115 5.71 6.75 30.76
N LYS A 116 6.68 7.08 29.89
CA LYS A 116 7.92 7.77 30.31
C LYS A 116 7.66 9.21 30.74
N SER A 117 6.77 9.95 30.07
CA SER A 117 6.44 11.33 30.46
C SER A 117 5.77 11.36 31.84
N LYS A 118 4.96 10.35 32.17
CA LYS A 118 4.40 10.13 33.52
C LYS A 118 5.38 9.53 34.54
N ARG A 119 6.67 9.40 34.20
CA ARG A 119 7.75 8.83 35.05
C ARG A 119 7.45 7.40 35.55
N MET A 120 6.69 6.62 34.78
CA MET A 120 6.32 5.25 35.13
C MET A 120 7.31 4.23 34.56
N THR A 121 7.65 3.22 35.37
CA THR A 121 8.39 2.04 34.93
C THR A 121 7.46 1.02 34.25
N LEU A 122 8.03 0.12 33.43
CA LEU A 122 7.27 -1.01 32.87
C LEU A 122 6.62 -1.89 33.96
N VAL A 123 7.27 -2.02 35.12
CA VAL A 123 6.74 -2.81 36.25
C VAL A 123 5.54 -2.12 36.89
N GLN A 124 5.55 -0.80 37.00
CA GLN A 124 4.40 -0.04 37.52
C GLN A 124 3.21 -0.14 36.57
N LEU A 125 3.40 0.05 35.26
CA LEU A 125 2.31 -0.09 34.28
C LEU A 125 1.76 -1.53 34.25
N ALA A 126 2.64 -2.54 34.32
CA ALA A 126 2.25 -3.95 34.43
C ALA A 126 1.32 -4.21 35.62
N ARG A 127 1.67 -3.66 36.79
CA ARG A 127 0.86 -3.80 38.01
C ARG A 127 -0.51 -3.11 37.89
N MET A 128 -0.57 -1.94 37.27
CA MET A 128 -1.82 -1.18 37.13
C MET A 128 -2.79 -1.80 36.13
N THR A 129 -2.26 -2.45 35.08
CA THR A 129 -3.06 -3.05 34.00
C THR A 129 -3.42 -4.52 34.24
N ASP A 130 -2.87 -5.14 35.28
CA ASP A 130 -2.89 -6.60 35.49
C ASP A 130 -2.33 -7.37 34.28
N LEU A 131 -1.23 -6.86 33.71
CA LEU A 131 -0.51 -7.46 32.57
C LEU A 131 0.93 -7.81 32.95
N SER A 132 1.53 -8.75 32.23
CA SER A 132 2.95 -9.04 32.43
C SER A 132 3.84 -7.92 31.89
N LYS A 133 4.95 -7.63 32.59
CA LYS A 133 6.01 -6.71 32.10
C LYS A 133 6.50 -7.11 30.70
N SER A 134 6.60 -8.41 30.43
CA SER A 134 7.06 -8.93 29.13
C SER A 134 6.10 -8.56 28.00
N LEU A 135 4.79 -8.75 28.21
CA LEU A 135 3.76 -8.42 27.23
C LEU A 135 3.78 -6.92 26.90
N ILE A 136 3.82 -6.05 27.92
CA ILE A 136 3.90 -4.59 27.71
C ILE A 136 5.19 -4.23 26.95
N SER A 137 6.32 -4.83 27.32
CA SER A 137 7.58 -4.61 26.60
C SER A 137 7.48 -5.04 25.12
N GLN A 138 6.85 -6.19 24.84
CA GLN A 138 6.65 -6.65 23.47
C GLN A 138 5.72 -5.72 22.67
N ILE A 139 4.65 -5.21 23.29
CA ILE A 139 3.74 -4.23 22.68
C ILE A 139 4.47 -2.92 22.38
N GLU A 140 5.20 -2.37 23.36
CA GLU A 140 5.98 -1.14 23.15
C GLU A 140 7.03 -1.28 22.05
N ASN A 141 7.52 -2.49 21.79
CA ASN A 141 8.50 -2.79 20.75
C ASN A 141 7.87 -3.30 19.45
N ALA A 142 6.55 -3.21 19.29
CA ALA A 142 5.80 -3.71 18.12
C ALA A 142 6.10 -5.18 17.77
N LYS A 143 6.44 -6.01 18.77
CA LYS A 143 6.75 -7.43 18.59
C LYS A 143 5.54 -8.34 18.66
N VAL A 144 4.43 -7.84 19.20
CA VAL A 144 3.15 -8.57 19.32
C VAL A 144 2.00 -7.63 19.03
N SER A 145 0.91 -8.19 18.52
CA SER A 145 -0.34 -7.46 18.34
C SER A 145 -1.20 -7.59 19.61
N PRO A 146 -1.47 -6.48 20.33
CA PRO A 146 -2.35 -6.50 21.50
C PRO A 146 -3.83 -6.58 21.11
N SER A 147 -4.66 -7.17 21.98
CA SER A 147 -6.11 -7.06 21.84
C SER A 147 -6.59 -5.64 22.13
N VAL A 148 -7.77 -5.28 21.63
CA VAL A 148 -8.42 -3.99 21.96
C VAL A 148 -8.58 -3.84 23.47
N SER A 149 -9.00 -4.88 24.19
CA SER A 149 -9.10 -4.87 25.66
C SER A 149 -7.76 -4.65 26.36
N THR A 150 -6.65 -5.10 25.76
CA THR A 150 -5.31 -4.84 26.31
C THR A 150 -4.92 -3.39 26.11
N LEU A 151 -5.20 -2.82 24.93
CA LEU A 151 -4.95 -1.41 24.65
C LEU A 151 -5.78 -0.50 25.55
N ASP A 152 -7.05 -0.85 25.76
CA ASP A 152 -8.00 -0.12 26.60
C ASP A 152 -7.50 -0.01 28.05
N LYS A 153 -7.12 -1.15 28.66
CA LYS A 153 -6.48 -1.19 29.99
C LYS A 153 -5.24 -0.31 30.09
N ILE A 154 -4.40 -0.33 29.04
CA ILE A 154 -3.18 0.47 28.99
C ILE A 154 -3.53 1.97 28.88
N SER A 155 -4.47 2.36 28.02
CA SER A 155 -4.90 3.76 27.88
C SER A 155 -5.54 4.29 29.16
N GLU A 156 -6.41 3.52 29.82
CA GLU A 156 -7.01 3.87 31.10
C GLU A 156 -5.94 4.07 32.19
N SER A 157 -4.98 3.14 32.31
CA SER A 157 -3.88 3.23 33.29
C SER A 157 -2.92 4.38 33.01
N LEU A 158 -2.80 4.78 31.74
CA LEU A 158 -2.04 5.95 31.32
C LEU A 158 -2.85 7.24 31.35
N ASP A 159 -4.14 7.18 31.69
CA ASP A 159 -5.07 8.32 31.76
C ASP A 159 -5.03 9.13 30.44
N ILE A 160 -5.30 8.42 29.34
CA ILE A 160 -5.48 8.92 27.97
C ILE A 160 -6.67 8.20 27.31
N LYS A 161 -7.24 8.75 26.25
CA LYS A 161 -8.27 8.04 25.48
C LYS A 161 -7.64 6.95 24.64
N LEU A 162 -8.39 5.89 24.38
CA LEU A 162 -7.96 4.82 23.47
C LEU A 162 -7.60 5.37 22.08
N THR A 163 -8.36 6.35 21.57
CA THR A 163 -8.09 7.02 20.28
C THR A 163 -6.72 7.70 20.24
N ASP A 164 -6.25 8.25 21.36
CA ASP A 164 -4.97 8.95 21.44
C ASP A 164 -3.77 8.02 21.18
N LEU A 165 -3.96 6.69 21.27
CA LEU A 165 -2.97 5.69 20.89
C LEU A 165 -2.78 5.55 19.37
N PHE A 166 -3.78 5.96 18.60
CA PHE A 166 -3.82 5.87 17.15
C PHE A 166 -3.56 7.21 16.47
N ASP A 167 -3.61 8.30 17.23
CA ASP A 167 -3.38 9.65 16.74
C ASP A 167 -1.88 9.93 16.57
N ASN A 168 -1.49 10.14 15.32
CA ASN A 168 -0.26 10.82 14.97
C ASN A 168 -0.52 12.32 15.12
N GLU A 169 -0.37 12.89 16.32
CA GLU A 169 -0.33 14.35 16.39
C GLU A 169 0.82 14.86 15.50
N SER A 170 0.42 15.76 14.59
CA SER A 170 1.24 16.46 13.60
C SER A 170 2.12 17.52 14.24
#